data_AF-A0A6N9UD19-F1
#
_entry.id   AF-A0A6N9UD19-F1
#
_cell.length_a   1.000
_cell.length_b   1.000
_cell.length_c   1.000
_cell.angle_alpha   90.00
_cell.angle_beta   90.00
_cell.angle_gamma   90.00
#
_symmetry.space_group_name_H-M   'P 1'
#
loop_
_entity.id
_entity.type
_entity.pdbx_description
1 polymer ?
#
loop_
_entity_poly.entity_id
_entity_poly.type
_entity_poly.pdbx_seq_one_letter_code
_entity_poly.pdbx_strand_id
1 'polypeptide(L)'
;MNWFWIVLIIFWTGGFAWVADNVRTALRNRHERKMELLEAAKQERLAVEAANQSPEPVCGCTHHLAKHDKQGRCHEQVETPTAWDENKKPLRYEAARCNCQQYVGPQPLSQVFAEELTDRA
;
A
#
# COMPACT_ATOMS: atom_id res chain seq x y z
N MET A 1 -53.32 -21.32 37.76
CA MET A 1 -53.08 -20.04 38.46
C MET A 1 -51.60 -19.77 38.81
N ASN A 2 -50.65 -20.72 38.62
CA ASN A 2 -49.24 -20.54 39.04
C ASN A 2 -48.31 -19.90 37.98
N TRP A 3 -48.74 -19.89 36.71
CA TRP A 3 -47.98 -19.34 35.57
C TRP A 3 -47.77 -17.82 35.65
N PHE A 4 -48.76 -17.07 36.14
CA PHE A 4 -48.68 -15.61 36.27
C PHE A 4 -47.57 -15.16 37.23
N TRP A 5 -47.33 -15.91 38.30
CA TRP A 5 -46.24 -15.64 39.23
C TRP A 5 -44.86 -15.82 38.58
N ILE A 6 -44.70 -16.80 37.69
CA ILE A 6 -43.45 -17.03 36.95
C ILE A 6 -43.17 -15.85 36.00
N VAL A 7 -44.18 -15.38 35.27
CA VAL A 7 -44.04 -14.23 34.37
C VAL A 7 -43.71 -12.95 35.13
N LEU A 8 -44.38 -12.72 36.27
CA LEU A 8 -44.11 -11.57 37.14
C LEU A 8 -42.70 -11.61 37.72
N ILE A 9 -42.20 -12.78 38.12
CA ILE A 9 -40.83 -12.95 38.60
C ILE A 9 -39.84 -12.60 37.49
N ILE A 10 -39.98 -13.15 36.28
CA ILE A 10 -39.08 -12.86 35.15
C ILE A 10 -39.08 -11.36 34.79
N PHE A 11 -40.26 -10.72 34.89
CA PHE A 11 -40.41 -9.29 34.65
C PHE A 11 -39.74 -8.44 35.75
N TRP A 12 -39.96 -8.78 37.02
CA TRP A 12 -39.36 -8.08 38.17
C TRP A 12 -37.85 -8.29 38.30
N THR A 13 -37.35 -9.47 37.96
CA THR A 13 -35.91 -9.78 38.00
C THR A 13 -35.15 -9.29 36.76
N GLY A 14 -35.81 -8.56 35.84
CA GLY A 14 -35.16 -8.00 34.67
C GLY A 14 -34.67 -9.04 33.65
N GLY A 15 -35.25 -10.25 33.65
CA GLY A 15 -34.81 -11.34 32.76
C GLY A 15 -34.87 -10.98 31.28
N PHE A 16 -35.85 -10.16 30.88
CA PHE A 16 -35.95 -9.65 29.51
C PHE A 16 -34.85 -8.65 29.13
N ALA A 17 -34.39 -7.82 30.07
CA ALA A 17 -33.30 -6.88 29.82
C ALA A 17 -31.98 -7.63 29.58
N TRP A 18 -31.69 -8.64 30.41
CA TRP A 18 -30.50 -9.48 30.25
C TRP A 18 -30.48 -10.23 28.89
N VAL A 19 -31.62 -10.77 28.45
CA VAL A 19 -31.72 -11.42 27.13
C VAL A 19 -31.50 -10.41 26.00
N ALA A 20 -32.11 -9.22 26.08
CA ALA A 20 -31.96 -8.17 25.07
C ALA A 20 -30.50 -7.68 24.96
N ASP A 21 -29.82 -7.50 26.08
CA ASP A 21 -28.44 -7.02 26.12
C ASP A 21 -27.44 -8.08 25.62
N ASN A 22 -27.68 -9.36 25.89
CA ASN A 22 -26.88 -10.44 25.31
C ASN A 22 -27.01 -10.50 23.77
N VAL A 23 -28.23 -10.35 23.24
CA VAL A 23 -28.46 -10.33 21.79
C VAL A 23 -27.77 -9.13 21.14
N ARG A 24 -27.87 -7.94 21.74
CA ARG A 24 -27.19 -6.73 21.24
C ARG A 24 -25.67 -6.91 21.24
N THR A 25 -25.11 -7.43 22.32
CA THR A 25 -23.67 -7.70 22.44
C THR A 25 -23.20 -8.71 21.39
N ALA A 26 -23.95 -9.79 21.17
CA ALA A 26 -23.63 -10.78 20.15
C ALA A 26 -23.65 -10.21 18.72
N LEU A 27 -24.65 -9.38 18.39
CA LEU A 27 -24.73 -8.71 17.09
C LEU A 27 -23.59 -7.71 16.88
N ARG A 28 -23.22 -6.97 17.93
CA ARG A 28 -22.10 -6.03 17.90
C ARG A 28 -20.77 -6.76 17.68
N ASN A 29 -20.50 -7.82 18.44
CA ASN A 29 -19.31 -8.65 18.26
C ASN A 29 -19.21 -9.26 16.84
N ARG A 30 -20.35 -9.69 16.28
CA ARG A 30 -20.41 -10.19 14.89
C ARG A 30 -20.09 -9.09 13.89
N HIS A 31 -20.60 -7.88 14.11
CA HIS A 31 -20.33 -6.74 13.25
C HIS A 31 -18.86 -6.34 13.31
N GLU A 32 -18.29 -6.22 14.51
CA GLU A 32 -16.87 -5.91 14.74
C GLU A 32 -15.98 -6.92 13.99
N ARG A 33 -16.21 -8.24 14.19
CA ARG A 33 -15.47 -9.29 13.45
C ARG A 33 -15.61 -9.18 11.93
N LYS A 34 -16.80 -8.81 11.43
CA LYS A 34 -17.01 -8.64 9.99
C LYS A 34 -16.24 -7.44 9.45
N MET A 35 -16.14 -6.36 10.21
CA MET A 35 -15.36 -5.18 9.84
C MET A 35 -13.87 -5.51 9.79
N GLU A 36 -13.34 -6.22 10.80
CA GLU A 36 -11.94 -6.67 10.83
C GLU A 36 -11.58 -7.51 9.59
N LEU A 37 -12.46 -8.44 9.19
CA LEU A 37 -12.26 -9.25 7.98
C LEU A 37 -12.25 -8.41 6.70
N LEU A 38 -13.12 -7.41 6.60
CA LEU A 38 -13.16 -6.51 5.44
C LEU A 38 -11.92 -5.61 5.39
N GLU A 39 -11.43 -5.15 6.54
CA GLU A 39 -10.20 -4.37 6.64
C GLU A 39 -8.99 -5.20 6.25
N ALA A 40 -8.87 -6.44 6.73
CA ALA A 40 -7.81 -7.36 6.34
C ALA A 40 -7.83 -7.62 4.83
N ALA A 41 -9.00 -7.92 4.25
CA ALA A 41 -9.14 -8.11 2.80
C ALA A 41 -8.80 -6.84 1.99
N LYS A 42 -9.09 -5.65 2.52
CA LYS A 42 -8.70 -4.38 1.91
C LYS A 42 -7.18 -4.20 1.95
N GLN A 43 -6.54 -4.50 3.08
CA GLN A 43 -5.09 -4.43 3.21
C GLN A 43 -4.38 -5.38 2.26
N GLU A 44 -4.86 -6.63 2.13
CA GLU A 44 -4.32 -7.59 1.15
C GLU A 44 -4.41 -7.05 -0.28
N ARG A 45 -5.57 -6.49 -0.67
CA ARG A 45 -5.74 -5.88 -2.00
C ARG A 45 -4.76 -4.73 -2.24
N LEU A 46 -4.60 -3.82 -1.28
CA LEU A 46 -3.67 -2.70 -1.38
C LEU A 46 -2.22 -3.18 -1.46
N ALA A 47 -1.85 -4.23 -0.72
CA ALA A 47 -0.52 -4.82 -0.79
C ALA A 47 -0.23 -5.44 -2.17
N VAL A 48 -1.21 -6.15 -2.74
CA VAL A 48 -1.11 -6.71 -4.10
C VAL A 48 -1.03 -5.60 -5.16
N GLU A 49 -1.80 -4.53 -5.01
CA GLU A 49 -1.75 -3.37 -5.92
C GLU A 49 -0.40 -2.66 -5.85
N ALA A 50 0.13 -2.41 -4.64
CA ALA A 50 1.45 -1.84 -4.44
C ALA A 50 2.57 -2.74 -5.02
N ALA A 51 2.44 -4.06 -4.89
CA ALA A 51 3.39 -5.00 -5.49
C ALA A 51 3.32 -5.04 -7.03
N ASN A 52 2.15 -4.81 -7.61
CA ASN A 52 1.96 -4.74 -9.06
C ASN A 52 2.20 -3.35 -9.66
N GLN A 53 2.53 -2.34 -8.84
CA GLN A 53 2.86 -1.03 -9.34
C GLN A 53 4.18 -1.11 -10.11
N SER A 54 4.08 -0.93 -11.44
CA SER A 54 5.26 -0.86 -12.29
C SER A 54 6.17 0.27 -11.81
N PRO A 55 7.50 0.06 -11.77
CA PRO A 55 8.42 1.12 -11.38
C PRO A 55 8.22 2.33 -12.28
N GLU A 56 8.22 3.52 -11.69
CA GLU A 56 8.11 4.74 -12.48
C GLU A 56 9.27 4.80 -13.47
N PRO A 57 9.04 5.17 -14.74
CA PRO A 57 10.09 5.30 -15.75
C PRO A 57 10.90 6.58 -15.50
N VAL A 58 11.62 6.61 -14.39
CA VAL A 58 12.57 7.66 -14.03
C VAL A 58 13.91 7.30 -14.64
N CYS A 59 14.48 8.23 -15.40
CA CYS A 59 15.86 8.11 -15.89
C CYS A 59 16.83 8.16 -14.68
N GLY A 60 18.08 7.70 -14.81
CA GLY A 60 19.07 7.70 -13.70
C GLY A 60 19.36 9.07 -13.06
N CYS A 61 18.82 10.13 -13.67
CA CYS A 61 18.83 11.52 -13.22
C CYS A 61 17.50 11.98 -12.57
N THR A 62 16.61 11.04 -12.21
CA THR A 62 15.33 11.22 -11.50
C THR A 62 14.29 12.14 -12.17
N HIS A 63 14.42 12.42 -13.47
CA HIS A 63 13.48 13.25 -14.23
C HIS A 63 12.65 12.44 -15.23
N HIS A 64 11.42 12.91 -15.48
CA HIS A 64 10.52 12.30 -16.45
C HIS A 64 11.03 12.40 -17.90
N LEU A 65 10.58 11.45 -18.73
CA LEU A 65 10.86 11.43 -20.17
C LEU A 65 10.53 12.76 -20.87
N ALA A 66 9.51 13.49 -20.42
CA ALA A 66 9.11 14.79 -20.96
C ALA A 66 10.22 15.87 -20.91
N LYS A 67 11.29 15.66 -20.14
CA LYS A 67 12.43 16.58 -20.02
C LYS A 67 13.54 16.35 -21.06
N HIS A 68 13.33 15.44 -22.00
CA HIS A 68 14.32 15.07 -23.02
C HIS A 68 13.95 15.65 -24.41
N ASP A 69 14.96 16.05 -25.18
CA ASP A 69 14.79 16.34 -26.61
C ASP A 69 14.60 15.06 -27.44
N LYS A 70 14.32 15.24 -28.74
CA LYS A 70 14.24 14.14 -29.72
C LYS A 70 15.55 13.36 -29.88
N GLN A 71 16.68 13.93 -29.45
CA GLN A 71 17.99 13.28 -29.45
C GLN A 71 18.28 12.56 -28.12
N GLY A 72 17.34 12.59 -27.15
CA GLY A 72 17.46 11.94 -25.85
C GLY A 72 18.27 12.73 -24.82
N ARG A 73 18.63 13.99 -25.06
CA ARG A 73 19.36 14.82 -24.09
C ARG A 73 18.41 15.47 -23.09
N CYS A 74 18.74 15.37 -21.80
CA CYS A 74 17.99 16.06 -20.75
C CYS A 74 18.26 17.59 -20.75
N HIS A 75 17.21 18.38 -20.52
CA HIS A 75 17.30 19.84 -20.37
C HIS A 75 17.21 20.31 -18.91
N GLU A 76 17.01 19.40 -17.97
CA GLU A 76 16.84 19.72 -16.55
C GLU A 76 18.18 19.83 -15.81
N GLN A 77 18.16 20.47 -14.65
CA GLN A 77 19.30 20.58 -13.74
C GLN A 77 19.22 19.52 -12.63
N VAL A 78 20.36 18.97 -12.25
CA VAL A 78 20.50 17.97 -11.16
C VAL A 78 21.56 18.43 -10.16
N GLU A 79 21.41 18.02 -8.91
CA GLU A 79 22.43 18.23 -7.89
C GLU A 79 23.63 17.33 -8.18
N THR A 80 24.76 17.94 -8.52
CA THR A 80 26.01 17.23 -8.81
C THR A 80 27.03 17.53 -7.73
N PRO A 81 27.72 16.51 -7.19
CA PRO A 81 28.76 16.75 -6.20
C PRO A 81 29.96 17.45 -6.85
N THR A 82 30.42 18.54 -6.22
CA THR A 82 31.54 19.37 -6.72
C THR A 82 32.79 19.31 -5.85
N ALA A 83 32.66 18.77 -4.64
CA ALA A 83 33.77 18.55 -3.73
C ALA A 83 33.66 17.16 -3.10
N TRP A 84 34.79 16.47 -2.94
CA TRP A 84 34.89 15.14 -2.35
C TRP A 84 35.91 15.12 -1.22
N ASP A 85 35.66 14.31 -0.20
CA ASP A 85 36.64 14.00 0.84
C ASP A 85 37.63 12.89 0.39
N GLU A 86 38.56 12.54 1.29
CA GLU A 86 39.55 11.47 1.06
C GLU A 86 38.92 10.08 0.80
N ASN A 87 37.69 9.87 1.28
CA ASN A 87 36.92 8.63 1.12
C ASN A 87 35.96 8.68 -0.08
N LYS A 88 36.07 9.69 -0.97
CA LYS A 88 35.17 9.95 -2.10
C LYS A 88 33.72 10.23 -1.70
N LYS A 89 33.47 10.64 -0.46
CA LYS A 89 32.17 11.11 -0.03
C LYS A 89 31.98 12.56 -0.49
N PRO A 90 30.82 12.90 -1.08
CA PRO A 90 30.55 14.27 -1.50
C PRO A 90 30.41 15.21 -0.31
N LEU A 91 31.13 16.33 -0.33
CA LEU A 91 31.11 17.38 0.69
C LEU A 91 30.20 18.56 0.30
N ARG A 92 30.02 18.79 -1.01
CA ARG A 92 29.23 19.90 -1.55
C ARG A 92 28.54 19.47 -2.85
N TYR A 93 27.34 20.00 -3.05
CA TYR A 93 26.54 19.84 -4.25
C TYR A 93 26.28 21.19 -4.90
N GLU A 94 26.23 21.20 -6.23
CA GLU A 94 25.81 22.36 -7.01
C GLU A 94 24.83 21.94 -8.10
N ALA A 95 23.98 22.87 -8.52
CA ALA A 95 23.09 22.64 -9.65
C ALA A 95 23.91 22.62 -10.94
N ALA A 96 23.93 21.48 -11.62
CA ALA A 96 24.56 21.31 -12.91
C ALA A 96 23.55 20.78 -13.93
N ARG A 97 23.79 21.05 -15.21
CA ARG A 97 22.96 20.49 -16.27
C ARG A 97 23.10 18.97 -16.27
N CYS A 98 21.96 18.29 -16.32
CA CYS A 98 21.96 16.84 -16.37
C CYS A 98 22.66 16.32 -17.63
N ASN A 99 23.56 15.35 -17.44
CA ASN A 99 24.28 14.66 -18.52
C ASN A 99 23.64 13.31 -18.89
N CYS A 100 22.47 12.97 -18.34
CA CYS A 100 21.79 11.72 -18.68
C CYS A 100 21.32 11.73 -20.13
N GLN A 101 21.49 10.58 -20.77
CA GLN A 101 20.86 10.26 -22.04
C GLN A 101 19.65 9.40 -21.72
N GLN A 102 18.51 9.74 -22.31
CA GLN A 102 17.27 8.97 -22.20
C GLN A 102 17.56 7.48 -22.41
N TYR A 103 17.07 6.63 -21.50
CA TYR A 103 17.11 5.19 -21.74
C TYR A 103 16.20 4.84 -22.93
N VAL A 104 16.81 4.35 -24.00
CA VAL A 104 16.16 3.85 -25.23
C VAL A 104 16.40 2.35 -25.43
N GLY A 105 16.73 1.63 -24.35
CA GLY A 105 16.99 0.19 -24.41
C GLY A 105 15.70 -0.62 -24.63
N PRO A 106 15.83 -1.94 -24.83
CA PRO A 106 14.69 -2.82 -24.97
C PRO A 106 13.75 -2.69 -23.77
N GLN A 107 12.48 -3.01 -23.98
CA GLN A 107 11.46 -2.97 -22.94
C GLN A 107 11.99 -3.67 -21.68
N PRO A 108 11.89 -3.05 -20.48
CA PRO A 108 12.52 -3.56 -19.27
C PRO A 108 12.06 -4.99 -19.03
N LEU A 109 12.99 -5.85 -18.63
CA LEU A 109 12.81 -7.31 -18.60
C LEU A 109 11.54 -7.73 -17.82
N SER A 110 11.17 -6.98 -16.77
CA SER A 110 9.94 -7.21 -16.00
C SER A 110 8.64 -7.12 -16.81
N GLN A 111 8.63 -6.45 -17.95
CA GLN A 111 7.46 -6.32 -18.83
C GLN A 111 7.39 -7.43 -19.90
N VAL A 112 8.50 -8.08 -20.20
CA VAL A 112 8.60 -9.12 -21.25
C VAL A 112 8.86 -10.52 -20.69
N PHE A 113 9.37 -10.62 -19.47
CA PHE A 113 9.66 -11.87 -18.79
C PHE A 113 8.69 -12.06 -17.64
N ALA A 114 7.70 -12.93 -17.85
CA ALA A 114 6.95 -13.52 -16.75
C ALA A 114 7.70 -14.77 -16.29
N GLU A 115 8.04 -14.84 -15.00
CA GLU A 115 8.63 -16.04 -14.43
C GLU A 115 7.63 -17.21 -14.53
N GLU A 116 8.11 -18.39 -14.88
CA GLU A 116 7.25 -19.56 -15.05
C GLU A 116 6.62 -19.91 -13.70
N LEU A 117 5.27 -19.90 -13.64
CA LEU A 117 4.52 -20.31 -12.47
C LEU A 117 4.76 -21.80 -12.25
N THR A 118 5.78 -22.14 -11.46
CA THR A 118 6.02 -23.51 -11.02
C THR A 118 5.11 -23.79 -9.84
N ASP A 119 4.06 -24.58 -10.08
CA ASP A 119 3.31 -25.21 -8.99
C ASP A 119 4.30 -26.05 -8.18
N ARG A 120 4.57 -25.61 -6.95
CA ARG A 120 5.27 -26.44 -5.97
C ARG A 120 4.37 -27.64 -5.67
N ALA A 121 4.76 -28.80 -6.18
CA ALA A 121 4.18 -30.10 -5.85
C ALA A 121 4.29 -30.42 -4.35
#